data_AF-A0A7X7V5K3-F1
#
_entry.id   AF-A0A7X7V5K3-F1
#
_cell.length_a   1.000
_cell.length_b   1.000
_cell.length_c   1.000
_cell.angle_alpha   90.00
_cell.angle_beta   90.00
_cell.angle_gamma   90.00
#
_symmetry.space_group_name_H-M   'P 1'
#
loop_
_entity.id
_entity.type
_entity.pdbx_description
1 polymer ?
#
loop_
_entity_poly.entity_id
_entity_poly.type
_entity_poly.pdbx_seq_one_letter_code
_entity_poly.pdbx_strand_id
1 'polypeptide(L)'
;MKVNWRIAVGASALVLALSACSGASTSSTSTESVSATSSSETASSQQSGATNVAGINELPVGDSGPQAAGDYLEVNAVYFQAVDMEHGTMAMPAAADSDMHFEIDVKTTEKASEIGFEADQFMPYLKITPKLTEKTTGEVIDLGTLMPMIAVDGPHYGNNIKLKPGLYTVELTIQSPADDFMLHTGNDTSAVSGRFWSEPLKVTFDNFEWDGQLL
;
A
#
# COMPACT_ATOMS: atom_id res chain seq x y z
N MET A 1 -18.27 30.49 40.88
CA MET A 1 -18.92 29.38 41.61
C MET A 1 -17.94 28.21 41.64
N LYS A 2 -17.52 27.77 42.82
CA LYS A 2 -16.60 26.64 43.02
C LYS A 2 -17.44 25.43 43.42
N VAL A 3 -17.32 24.32 42.70
CA VAL A 3 -17.92 23.05 43.08
C VAL A 3 -16.79 22.04 43.26
N ASN A 4 -16.58 21.62 44.51
CA ASN A 4 -15.68 20.54 44.88
C ASN A 4 -16.47 19.22 44.90
N TRP A 5 -16.02 18.21 44.15
CA TRP A 5 -16.43 16.83 44.38
C TRP A 5 -15.33 16.09 45.15
N ARG A 6 -15.68 15.50 46.29
CA ARG A 6 -14.81 14.57 47.05
C ARG A 6 -15.29 13.14 46.80
N ILE A 7 -14.35 12.31 46.31
CA ILE A 7 -14.02 10.92 46.67
C ILE A 7 -15.16 9.89 46.81
N ALA A 8 -15.04 8.77 46.08
CA ALA A 8 -15.24 7.42 46.63
C ALA A 8 -14.42 6.39 45.83
N VAL A 9 -13.43 5.78 46.49
CA VAL A 9 -12.68 4.60 46.04
C VAL A 9 -13.48 3.36 46.42
N GLY A 10 -13.71 2.47 45.47
CA GLY A 10 -14.36 1.17 45.71
C GLY A 10 -13.56 0.05 45.07
N ALA A 11 -12.71 -0.61 45.86
CA ALA A 11 -12.06 -1.85 45.50
C ALA A 11 -13.03 -3.03 45.74
N SER A 12 -13.13 -3.95 44.79
CA SER A 12 -13.71 -5.27 45.03
C SER A 12 -13.04 -6.28 44.11
N ALA A 13 -12.08 -7.01 44.69
CA ALA A 13 -11.51 -8.21 44.13
C ALA A 13 -12.50 -9.37 44.35
N LEU A 14 -12.71 -10.19 43.32
CA LEU A 14 -13.37 -11.49 43.47
C LEU A 14 -12.49 -12.55 42.80
N VAL A 15 -11.76 -13.29 43.62
CA VAL A 15 -11.04 -14.52 43.27
C VAL A 15 -11.88 -15.67 43.78
N LEU A 16 -12.25 -16.60 42.89
CA LEU A 16 -12.75 -17.93 43.26
C LEU A 16 -12.02 -18.96 42.39
N ALA A 17 -11.22 -19.78 43.07
CA ALA A 17 -10.54 -20.95 42.55
C ALA A 17 -11.28 -22.22 42.99
N LEU A 18 -11.31 -23.25 42.14
CA LEU A 18 -11.44 -24.69 42.48
C LEU A 18 -10.82 -25.48 41.31
N SER A 19 -9.64 -26.09 41.48
CA SER A 19 -9.39 -27.52 41.82
C SER A 19 -9.68 -28.47 40.63
N ALA A 20 -8.68 -28.97 39.89
CA ALA A 20 -7.68 -30.00 40.20
C ALA A 20 -8.21 -31.44 40.25
N CYS A 21 -7.72 -32.29 39.33
CA CYS A 21 -7.41 -33.73 39.44
C CYS A 21 -6.79 -34.15 38.07
N SER A 22 -5.46 -34.14 37.91
CA SER A 22 -4.48 -35.20 38.22
C SER A 22 -4.63 -36.48 37.39
N GLY A 23 -3.57 -36.80 36.65
CA GLY A 23 -3.36 -38.04 35.91
C GLY A 23 -2.04 -37.96 35.14
N ALA A 24 -0.92 -38.11 35.83
CA ALA A 24 0.42 -38.09 35.26
C ALA A 24 0.77 -39.43 34.57
N SER A 25 1.58 -39.39 33.51
CA SER A 25 2.92 -40.03 33.45
C SER A 25 3.55 -39.97 32.05
N THR A 26 4.78 -39.42 32.02
CA THR A 26 5.97 -39.91 31.32
C THR A 26 6.16 -39.70 29.81
N SER A 27 7.32 -39.09 29.54
CA SER A 27 8.09 -38.83 28.33
C SER A 27 8.36 -40.02 27.40
N SER A 28 8.37 -39.80 26.08
CA SER A 28 9.57 -39.73 25.23
C SER A 28 9.24 -39.77 23.73
N THR A 29 10.08 -39.07 22.96
CA THR A 29 10.35 -39.07 21.51
C THR A 29 9.77 -40.22 20.66
N SER A 30 9.19 -39.89 19.48
CA SER A 30 9.58 -40.38 18.14
C SER A 30 8.55 -40.02 17.05
N THR A 31 9.09 -39.97 15.85
CA THR A 31 8.64 -39.56 14.50
C THR A 31 7.45 -40.33 13.88
N GLU A 32 6.91 -39.73 12.81
CA GLU A 32 6.17 -40.27 11.65
C GLU A 32 4.63 -40.42 11.68
N SER A 33 4.00 -39.54 10.86
CA SER A 33 3.12 -39.85 9.72
C SER A 33 1.94 -40.80 9.89
N VAL A 34 0.69 -40.29 9.77
CA VAL A 34 -0.30 -40.72 8.76
C VAL A 34 -1.55 -39.83 8.72
N SER A 35 -2.01 -39.60 7.50
CA SER A 35 -3.22 -38.90 7.06
C SER A 35 -4.54 -39.48 7.61
N ALA A 36 -5.55 -38.62 7.80
CA ALA A 36 -6.95 -38.98 7.59
C ALA A 36 -7.83 -37.74 7.32
N THR A 37 -8.64 -37.89 6.28
CA THR A 37 -9.58 -36.98 5.63
C THR A 37 -10.89 -36.77 6.42
N SER A 38 -11.64 -35.73 6.01
CA SER A 38 -13.07 -35.43 6.21
C SER A 38 -13.33 -34.35 7.28
N SER A 39 -14.13 -33.30 7.07
CA SER A 39 -15.33 -33.21 6.23
C SER A 39 -15.60 -31.79 5.74
N SER A 40 -16.26 -31.74 4.59
CA SER A 40 -16.91 -30.60 3.95
C SER A 40 -18.00 -29.95 4.81
N GLU A 41 -18.03 -28.62 4.87
CA GLU A 41 -19.25 -27.85 5.09
C GLU A 41 -19.56 -27.01 3.85
N THR A 42 -20.74 -27.26 3.30
CA THR A 42 -21.38 -26.51 2.21
C THR A 42 -22.46 -25.63 2.83
N ALA A 43 -22.31 -24.31 2.71
CA ALA A 43 -23.39 -23.32 2.76
C ALA A 43 -22.75 -21.99 2.31
N SER A 44 -23.30 -21.17 1.43
CA SER A 44 -24.54 -21.19 0.66
C SER A 44 -24.34 -20.08 -0.39
N SER A 45 -24.60 -20.38 -1.65
CA SER A 45 -24.48 -19.47 -2.77
C SER A 45 -25.46 -18.29 -2.65
N GLN A 46 -24.96 -17.11 -2.29
CA GLN A 46 -25.64 -15.86 -2.64
C GLN A 46 -25.34 -15.57 -4.11
N GLN A 47 -26.33 -15.83 -4.95
CA GLN A 47 -26.38 -15.36 -6.32
C GLN A 47 -26.55 -13.83 -6.29
N SER A 48 -25.43 -13.12 -6.18
CA SER A 48 -25.34 -11.72 -6.61
C SER A 48 -25.38 -11.73 -8.14
N GLY A 49 -26.21 -10.88 -8.73
CA GLY A 49 -26.22 -10.67 -10.17
C GLY A 49 -24.85 -10.19 -10.61
N ALA A 50 -24.01 -11.12 -11.06
CA ALA A 50 -22.72 -10.83 -11.61
C ALA A 50 -22.93 -10.04 -12.91
N THR A 51 -22.84 -8.72 -12.81
CA THR A 51 -22.14 -7.99 -13.86
C THR A 51 -20.84 -8.76 -14.11
N ASN A 52 -20.55 -9.08 -15.37
CA ASN A 52 -19.22 -9.58 -15.72
C ASN A 52 -18.22 -8.46 -15.41
N VAL A 53 -17.81 -8.33 -14.15
CA VAL A 53 -16.71 -7.47 -13.75
C VAL A 53 -15.48 -8.19 -14.26
N ALA A 54 -14.95 -7.74 -15.40
CA ALA A 54 -13.65 -8.17 -15.85
C ALA A 54 -12.63 -7.81 -14.75
N GLY A 55 -11.79 -8.77 -14.36
CA GLY A 55 -10.67 -8.50 -13.47
C GLY A 55 -9.69 -7.52 -14.13
N ILE A 56 -9.01 -6.72 -13.32
CA ILE A 56 -7.87 -5.93 -13.78
C ILE A 56 -6.66 -6.85 -13.87
N ASN A 57 -5.92 -6.75 -14.97
CA ASN A 57 -4.65 -7.43 -15.14
C ASN A 57 -3.54 -6.38 -15.11
N GLU A 58 -2.88 -6.25 -13.97
CA GLU A 58 -1.77 -5.32 -13.78
C GLU A 58 -0.55 -5.78 -14.56
N LEU A 59 -0.02 -4.88 -15.38
CA LEU A 59 1.19 -5.10 -16.16
C LEU A 59 2.33 -4.29 -15.54
N PRO A 60 3.54 -4.86 -15.41
CA PRO A 60 4.67 -4.15 -14.82
C PRO A 60 5.15 -3.02 -15.74
N VAL A 61 5.52 -1.90 -15.14
CA VAL A 61 6.27 -0.83 -15.82
C VAL A 61 7.75 -1.17 -15.76
N GLY A 62 8.30 -1.53 -16.92
CA GLY A 62 9.71 -1.92 -17.04
C GLY A 62 10.00 -3.34 -16.54
N ASP A 63 11.28 -3.65 -16.35
CA ASP A 63 11.76 -5.01 -16.08
C ASP A 63 12.24 -5.25 -14.63
N SER A 64 12.20 -4.21 -13.79
CA SER A 64 12.77 -4.23 -12.45
C SER A 64 11.84 -4.76 -11.36
N GLY A 65 10.52 -4.62 -11.53
CA GLY A 65 9.54 -4.91 -10.48
C GLY A 65 9.66 -3.93 -9.29
N PRO A 66 9.27 -4.35 -8.06
CA PRO A 66 9.36 -3.50 -6.88
C PRO A 66 10.78 -3.03 -6.58
N GLN A 67 10.93 -1.77 -6.19
CA GLN A 67 12.21 -1.12 -5.92
C GLN A 67 12.21 -0.34 -4.60
N ALA A 68 13.35 -0.32 -3.92
CA ALA A 68 13.53 0.51 -2.74
C ALA A 68 13.52 2.00 -3.11
N ALA A 69 12.74 2.78 -2.37
CA ALA A 69 12.69 4.23 -2.43
C ALA A 69 13.21 4.80 -1.10
N GLY A 70 14.52 5.07 -1.07
CA GLY A 70 15.19 5.44 0.18
C GLY A 70 15.10 4.33 1.23
N ASP A 71 15.02 4.73 2.49
CA ASP A 71 15.08 3.81 3.63
C ASP A 71 13.71 3.25 4.03
N TYR A 72 12.65 4.02 3.82
CA TYR A 72 11.34 3.77 4.44
C TYR A 72 10.29 3.22 3.48
N LEU A 73 10.56 3.21 2.19
CA LEU A 73 9.55 2.86 1.18
C LEU A 73 10.09 1.82 0.20
N GLU A 74 9.20 0.94 -0.24
CA GLU A 74 9.31 0.16 -1.47
C GLU A 74 8.19 0.63 -2.41
N VAL A 75 8.51 0.84 -3.68
CA VAL A 75 7.56 1.27 -4.69
C VAL A 75 7.57 0.31 -5.86
N ASN A 76 6.40 0.05 -6.43
CA ASN A 76 6.25 -0.71 -7.67
C ASN A 76 5.44 0.12 -8.66
N ALA A 77 5.74 0.00 -9.94
CA ALA A 77 5.05 0.74 -10.99
C ALA A 77 4.32 -0.26 -11.89
N VAL A 78 3.01 -0.07 -12.04
CA VAL A 78 2.14 -0.92 -12.86
C VAL A 78 1.23 -0.07 -13.74
N TYR A 79 0.66 -0.70 -14.77
CA TYR A 79 -0.35 -0.10 -15.61
C TYR A 79 -1.38 -1.13 -16.06
N PHE A 80 -2.57 -0.66 -16.40
CA PHE A 80 -3.67 -1.48 -16.89
C PHE A 80 -4.72 -0.60 -17.61
N GLN A 81 -5.91 -1.13 -17.92
CA GLN A 81 -6.97 -0.35 -18.55
C GLN A 81 -7.27 0.95 -17.80
N ALA A 82 -7.45 2.03 -18.54
CA ALA A 82 -7.93 3.26 -17.96
C ALA A 82 -9.26 3.02 -17.24
N VAL A 83 -9.39 3.60 -16.05
CA VAL A 83 -10.53 3.35 -15.17
C VAL A 83 -11.38 4.60 -14.97
N ASP A 84 -12.67 4.40 -14.79
CA ASP A 84 -13.56 5.46 -14.33
C ASP A 84 -13.38 5.65 -12.83
N MET A 85 -13.32 6.90 -12.38
CA MET A 85 -13.14 7.27 -10.98
C MET A 85 -14.23 8.25 -10.56
N GLU A 86 -14.53 8.26 -9.26
CA GLU A 86 -15.31 9.35 -8.67
C GLU A 86 -14.38 10.54 -8.39
N HIS A 87 -14.74 11.72 -8.88
CA HIS A 87 -13.90 12.91 -8.77
C HIS A 87 -14.54 13.96 -7.84
N GLY A 88 -13.71 14.52 -6.96
CA GLY A 88 -14.04 15.76 -6.25
C GLY A 88 -13.48 16.97 -6.98
N THR A 89 -12.78 17.85 -6.25
CA THR A 89 -11.97 18.93 -6.86
C THR A 89 -10.68 18.41 -7.50
N MET A 90 -10.27 17.21 -7.09
CA MET A 90 -9.20 16.45 -7.70
C MET A 90 -9.74 15.79 -8.96
N ALA A 91 -9.22 16.15 -10.13
CA ALA A 91 -9.72 15.67 -11.41
C ALA A 91 -8.57 15.14 -12.27
N MET A 92 -8.87 14.08 -13.01
CA MET A 92 -7.97 13.45 -13.98
C MET A 92 -8.73 13.18 -15.28
N PRO A 93 -8.02 12.92 -16.39
CA PRO A 93 -8.66 12.54 -17.64
C PRO A 93 -9.62 11.34 -17.45
N ALA A 94 -10.77 11.39 -18.12
CA ALA A 94 -11.72 10.28 -18.12
C ALA A 94 -11.10 9.04 -18.79
N ALA A 95 -11.61 7.85 -18.45
CA ALA A 95 -11.12 6.60 -19.02
C ALA A 95 -11.22 6.59 -20.56
N ALA A 96 -12.34 7.08 -21.10
CA ALA A 96 -12.58 7.18 -22.54
C ALA A 96 -11.59 8.11 -23.28
N ASP A 97 -10.93 9.00 -22.55
CA ASP A 97 -9.94 9.94 -23.05
C ASP A 97 -8.52 9.53 -22.65
N SER A 98 -8.29 8.26 -22.31
CA SER A 98 -7.00 7.77 -21.81
C SER A 98 -6.65 6.41 -22.40
N ASP A 99 -5.36 6.11 -22.47
CA ASP A 99 -4.87 4.84 -23.00
C ASP A 99 -4.73 3.78 -21.89
N MET A 100 -4.37 4.22 -20.68
CA MET A 100 -4.16 3.34 -19.53
C MET A 100 -4.39 4.08 -18.20
N HIS A 101 -4.54 3.31 -17.13
CA HIS A 101 -4.26 3.76 -15.77
C HIS A 101 -2.81 3.43 -15.45
N PHE A 102 -2.03 4.42 -15.02
CA PHE A 102 -0.64 4.26 -14.57
C PHE A 102 -0.60 4.45 -13.05
N GLU A 103 -0.04 3.47 -12.35
CA GLU A 103 -0.12 3.35 -10.91
C GLU A 103 1.24 3.12 -10.28
N ILE A 104 1.46 3.75 -9.14
CA ILE A 104 2.58 3.52 -8.23
C ILE A 104 2.02 2.97 -6.92
N ASP A 105 2.27 1.69 -6.70
CA ASP A 105 2.11 1.04 -5.42
C ASP A 105 3.18 1.54 -4.47
N VAL A 106 2.79 1.87 -3.25
CA VAL A 106 3.72 2.28 -2.21
C VAL A 106 3.44 1.47 -0.96
N LYS A 107 4.49 0.85 -0.44
CA LYS A 107 4.44 0.26 0.90
C LYS A 107 5.66 0.66 1.74
N THR A 108 5.46 0.70 3.03
CA THR A 108 6.50 0.95 4.01
C THR A 108 7.40 -0.26 4.22
N THR A 109 8.70 -0.02 4.40
CA THR A 109 9.67 -1.04 4.81
C THR A 109 9.60 -1.25 6.33
N GLU A 110 10.29 -2.28 6.85
CA GLU A 110 10.45 -2.47 8.30
C GLU A 110 11.08 -1.26 9.00
N LYS A 111 11.96 -0.53 8.31
CA LYS A 111 12.64 0.65 8.85
C LYS A 111 11.68 1.83 9.04
N ALA A 112 10.50 1.81 8.40
CA ALA A 112 9.49 2.84 8.59
C ALA A 112 8.92 2.87 10.03
N SER A 113 9.18 1.85 10.84
CA SER A 113 8.93 1.88 12.29
C SER A 113 9.62 3.05 12.99
N GLU A 114 10.75 3.53 12.45
CA GLU A 114 11.43 4.73 12.95
C GLU A 114 10.58 6.00 12.80
N ILE A 115 9.68 6.05 11.82
CA ILE A 115 8.76 7.18 11.58
C ILE A 115 7.31 6.84 11.96
N GLY A 116 7.10 5.74 12.68
CA GLY A 116 5.81 5.38 13.28
C GLY A 116 4.86 4.58 12.37
N PHE A 117 5.35 4.01 11.27
CA PHE A 117 4.59 3.08 10.44
C PHE A 117 5.01 1.63 10.71
N GLU A 118 4.06 0.70 10.60
CA GLU A 118 4.42 -0.72 10.46
C GLU A 118 4.89 -1.00 9.03
N ALA A 119 5.52 -2.14 8.80
CA ALA A 119 5.86 -2.59 7.45
C ALA A 119 4.60 -2.91 6.63
N ASP A 120 4.76 -2.89 5.30
CA ASP A 120 3.71 -3.25 4.32
C ASP A 120 2.44 -2.37 4.40
N GLN A 121 2.59 -1.12 4.87
CA GLN A 121 1.51 -0.14 4.92
C GLN A 121 1.64 0.89 3.81
N PHE A 122 0.50 1.34 3.29
CA PHE A 122 0.46 2.50 2.41
C PHE A 122 0.86 3.77 3.17
N MET A 123 1.76 4.56 2.58
CA MET A 123 2.15 5.87 3.11
C MET A 123 1.36 6.98 2.39
N PRO A 124 0.44 7.69 3.09
CA PRO A 124 -0.28 8.81 2.53
C PRO A 124 0.58 10.08 2.43
N TYR A 125 0.04 11.11 1.78
CA TYR A 125 0.65 12.45 1.63
C TYR A 125 1.95 12.52 0.83
N LEU A 126 2.29 11.47 0.07
CA LEU A 126 3.39 11.54 -0.88
C LEU A 126 2.98 12.35 -2.11
N LYS A 127 3.94 13.09 -2.65
CA LYS A 127 3.83 13.69 -3.99
C LYS A 127 4.82 12.97 -4.89
N ILE A 128 4.28 12.17 -5.80
CA ILE A 128 5.05 11.31 -6.71
C ILE A 128 4.88 11.86 -8.11
N THR A 129 5.97 12.21 -8.77
CA THR A 129 5.96 12.75 -10.13
C THR A 129 6.80 11.85 -11.05
N PRO A 130 6.18 11.11 -11.98
CA PRO A 130 6.87 10.33 -12.99
C PRO A 130 7.29 11.19 -14.19
N LYS A 131 8.50 10.94 -14.69
CA LYS A 131 8.99 11.45 -15.97
C LYS A 131 9.41 10.29 -16.86
N LEU A 132 8.82 10.22 -18.04
CA LEU A 132 9.09 9.20 -19.04
C LEU A 132 10.01 9.79 -20.10
N THR A 133 11.16 9.16 -20.34
CA THR A 133 12.07 9.52 -21.42
C THR A 133 12.03 8.44 -22.48
N GLU A 134 11.57 8.78 -23.69
CA GLU A 134 11.58 7.84 -24.81
C GLU A 134 13.04 7.61 -25.27
N LYS A 135 13.46 6.35 -25.34
CA LYS A 135 14.88 5.99 -25.50
C LYS A 135 15.46 6.34 -26.86
N THR A 136 14.64 6.39 -27.90
CA THR A 136 15.12 6.60 -29.29
C THR A 136 15.28 8.09 -29.61
N THR A 137 14.31 8.90 -29.19
CA THR A 137 14.16 10.32 -29.53
C THR A 137 14.65 11.24 -28.41
N GLY A 138 14.70 10.74 -27.16
CA GLY A 138 14.96 11.56 -25.98
C GLY A 138 13.80 12.48 -25.62
N GLU A 139 12.61 12.30 -26.21
CA GLU A 139 11.41 13.05 -25.81
C GLU A 139 11.08 12.76 -24.34
N VAL A 140 10.93 13.83 -23.55
CA VAL A 140 10.58 13.73 -22.13
C VAL A 140 9.12 14.11 -21.94
N ILE A 141 8.38 13.23 -21.29
CA ILE A 141 6.97 13.39 -20.95
C ILE A 141 6.86 13.42 -19.43
N ASP A 142 6.34 14.51 -18.89
CA ASP A 142 6.05 14.67 -17.46
C ASP A 142 4.57 14.33 -17.23
N LEU A 143 4.28 13.31 -16.42
CA LEU A 143 2.91 12.90 -16.13
C LEU A 143 2.24 13.78 -15.07
N GLY A 144 2.99 14.73 -14.50
CA GLY A 144 2.57 15.50 -13.34
C GLY A 144 2.59 14.68 -12.06
N THR A 145 2.11 15.28 -10.98
CA THR A 145 1.99 14.60 -9.69
C THR A 145 0.82 13.62 -9.75
N LEU A 146 1.08 12.37 -9.37
CA LEU A 146 0.08 11.33 -9.27
C LEU A 146 -0.89 11.60 -8.11
N MET A 147 -2.12 11.14 -8.27
CA MET A 147 -3.18 11.40 -7.31
C MET A 147 -3.37 10.20 -6.38
N PRO A 148 -3.54 10.39 -5.06
CA PRO A 148 -3.88 9.29 -4.16
C PRO A 148 -5.32 8.85 -4.40
N MET A 149 -5.55 7.55 -4.48
CA MET A 149 -6.88 6.96 -4.60
C MET A 149 -6.90 5.55 -4.00
N ILE A 150 -8.04 4.87 -4.12
CA ILE A 150 -8.23 3.53 -3.59
C ILE A 150 -9.03 2.68 -4.57
N ALA A 151 -8.53 1.49 -4.86
CA ALA A 151 -9.22 0.44 -5.59
C ALA A 151 -9.57 -0.72 -4.63
N VAL A 152 -9.94 -1.88 -5.18
CA VAL A 152 -10.39 -3.03 -4.39
C VAL A 152 -9.26 -3.81 -3.72
N ASP A 153 -8.05 -3.68 -4.24
CA ASP A 153 -6.77 -4.22 -3.75
C ASP A 153 -6.07 -3.30 -2.76
N GLY A 154 -6.34 -1.99 -2.79
CA GLY A 154 -5.86 -1.07 -1.77
C GLY A 154 -5.68 0.36 -2.26
N PRO A 155 -5.12 1.22 -1.39
CA PRO A 155 -4.75 2.59 -1.75
C PRO A 155 -3.41 2.64 -2.50
N HIS A 156 -3.35 3.53 -3.50
CA HIS A 156 -2.18 3.75 -4.37
C HIS A 156 -2.13 5.20 -4.86
N TYR A 157 -1.08 5.54 -5.63
CA TYR A 157 -0.99 6.80 -6.37
C TYR A 157 -1.06 6.51 -7.86
N GLY A 158 -2.01 7.10 -8.58
CA GLY A 158 -2.16 6.82 -10.01
C GLY A 158 -2.73 7.98 -10.80
N ASN A 159 -2.56 7.91 -12.12
CA ASN A 159 -3.19 8.79 -13.11
C ASN A 159 -3.71 7.97 -14.30
N ASN A 160 -4.87 8.35 -14.83
CA ASN A 160 -5.22 8.01 -16.21
C ASN A 160 -4.34 8.84 -17.15
N ILE A 161 -3.67 8.19 -18.11
CA ILE A 161 -2.72 8.85 -19.01
C ILE A 161 -2.94 8.48 -20.48
N LYS A 162 -2.42 9.33 -21.37
CA LYS A 162 -2.16 8.99 -22.77
C LYS A 162 -0.67 8.88 -23.01
N LEU A 163 -0.26 7.87 -23.78
CA LEU A 163 1.14 7.64 -24.10
C LEU A 163 1.26 7.08 -25.52
N LYS A 164 2.15 7.65 -26.33
CA LYS A 164 2.45 7.11 -27.66
C LYS A 164 3.20 5.78 -27.50
N PRO A 165 3.08 4.84 -28.45
CA PRO A 165 3.90 3.64 -28.46
C PRO A 165 5.39 3.99 -28.44
N GLY A 166 6.19 3.22 -27.69
CA GLY A 166 7.62 3.45 -27.56
C GLY A 166 8.27 2.64 -26.44
N LEU A 167 9.58 2.83 -26.31
CA LEU A 167 10.38 2.27 -25.24
C LEU A 167 10.86 3.40 -24.33
N TYR A 168 10.52 3.33 -23.06
CA TYR A 168 10.70 4.42 -22.11
C TYR A 168 11.59 4.01 -20.94
N THR A 169 12.30 5.00 -20.40
CA THR A 169 12.79 4.99 -19.02
C THR A 169 11.86 5.86 -18.18
N VAL A 170 11.39 5.35 -17.04
CA VAL A 170 10.53 6.07 -16.09
C VAL A 170 11.34 6.45 -14.86
N GLU A 171 11.51 7.76 -14.61
CA GLU A 171 12.07 8.27 -13.35
C GLU A 171 10.94 8.80 -12.46
N LEU A 172 10.81 8.24 -11.26
CA LEU A 172 9.97 8.79 -10.22
C LEU A 172 10.76 9.80 -9.41
N THR A 173 10.15 10.95 -9.10
CA THR A 173 10.59 11.84 -8.05
C THR A 173 9.55 11.83 -6.93
N ILE A 174 9.94 11.43 -5.72
CA ILE A 174 9.06 11.32 -4.56
C ILE A 174 9.43 12.41 -3.55
N GLN A 175 8.62 13.46 -3.45
CA GLN A 175 8.85 14.55 -2.51
C GLN A 175 8.53 14.10 -1.09
N SER A 176 9.23 14.73 -0.14
CA SER A 176 8.97 14.52 1.29
C SER A 176 7.54 14.92 1.64
N PRO A 177 6.82 14.14 2.46
CA PRO A 177 5.50 14.52 2.93
C PRO A 177 5.55 15.60 4.02
N ALA A 178 6.74 16.06 4.43
CA ALA A 178 6.94 16.93 5.58
C ALA A 178 6.17 18.28 5.55
N ASP A 179 5.79 18.76 4.37
CA ASP A 179 4.98 19.98 4.23
C ASP A 179 3.49 19.75 4.55
N ASP A 180 3.00 18.52 4.45
CA ASP A 180 1.59 18.16 4.57
C ASP A 180 1.33 17.12 5.70
N PHE A 181 2.38 16.51 6.24
CA PHE A 181 2.31 15.43 7.21
C PHE A 181 3.37 15.61 8.31
N MET A 182 2.95 15.49 9.57
CA MET A 182 3.79 15.83 10.71
C MET A 182 4.15 14.60 11.54
N LEU A 183 5.40 14.55 11.98
CA LEU A 183 5.88 13.57 12.97
C LEU A 183 5.78 14.16 14.37
N HIS A 184 5.32 13.35 15.33
CA HIS A 184 5.51 13.68 16.74
C HIS A 184 7.02 13.68 17.06
N THR A 185 7.50 14.79 17.59
CA THR A 185 8.90 14.94 18.03
C THR A 185 8.93 15.49 19.45
N GLY A 186 9.99 15.16 20.22
CA GLY A 186 10.14 15.60 21.60
C GLY A 186 10.82 14.55 22.47
N ASN A 187 10.71 14.73 23.78
CA ASN A 187 11.33 13.86 24.80
C ASN A 187 10.30 12.97 25.53
N ASP A 188 9.05 12.94 25.07
CA ASP A 188 8.02 12.04 25.61
C ASP A 188 7.88 10.76 24.78
N THR A 189 7.03 9.85 25.24
CA THR A 189 6.85 8.52 24.63
C THR A 189 6.09 8.52 23.32
N SER A 190 5.60 9.67 22.83
CA SER A 190 4.95 9.78 21.53
C SER A 190 5.93 10.10 20.40
N ALA A 191 7.17 10.50 20.72
CA ALA A 191 8.15 10.91 19.74
C ALA A 191 8.67 9.74 18.90
N VAL A 192 8.74 9.93 17.58
CA VAL A 192 9.39 8.99 16.66
C VAL A 192 10.89 9.29 16.53
N SER A 193 11.70 8.28 16.24
CA SER A 193 13.17 8.38 16.19
C SER A 193 13.70 8.84 14.83
N GLY A 194 13.05 8.44 13.75
CA GLY A 194 13.37 8.76 12.36
C GLY A 194 12.82 10.10 11.91
N ARG A 195 13.19 10.53 10.70
CA ARG A 195 12.74 11.78 10.09
C ARG A 195 12.43 11.56 8.63
N PHE A 196 11.44 12.26 8.10
CA PHE A 196 11.25 12.30 6.65
C PHE A 196 12.52 12.80 5.96
N TRP A 197 12.73 12.33 4.73
CA TRP A 197 13.86 12.77 3.90
C TRP A 197 13.73 14.27 3.57
N SER A 198 14.86 14.94 3.35
CA SER A 198 14.89 16.36 2.99
C SER A 198 14.96 16.58 1.48
N GLU A 199 15.64 15.68 0.76
CA GLU A 199 15.78 15.74 -0.70
C GLU A 199 14.87 14.69 -1.36
N PRO A 200 14.15 15.02 -2.45
CA PRO A 200 13.26 14.07 -3.10
C PRO A 200 13.96 12.76 -3.45
N LEU A 201 13.31 11.64 -3.14
CA LEU A 201 13.80 10.32 -3.50
C LEU A 201 13.63 10.10 -5.01
N LYS A 202 14.53 9.33 -5.59
CA LYS A 202 14.51 8.97 -7.02
C LYS A 202 14.51 7.47 -7.18
N VAL A 203 13.62 6.98 -8.05
CA VAL A 203 13.53 5.57 -8.42
C VAL A 203 13.38 5.49 -9.94
N THR A 204 14.06 4.54 -10.57
CA THR A 204 14.07 4.42 -12.03
C THR A 204 13.60 3.04 -12.46
N PHE A 205 12.51 2.99 -13.22
CA PHE A 205 12.05 1.79 -13.90
C PHE A 205 12.49 1.89 -15.36
N ASP A 206 13.36 0.98 -15.79
CA ASP A 206 13.87 0.98 -17.15
C ASP A 206 13.14 -0.03 -18.04
N ASN A 207 13.28 0.13 -19.35
CA ASN A 207 12.73 -0.78 -20.35
C ASN A 207 11.20 -0.91 -20.31
N PHE A 208 10.48 0.19 -20.04
CA PHE A 208 9.02 0.20 -20.17
C PHE A 208 8.64 0.24 -21.65
N GLU A 209 8.24 -0.92 -22.18
CA GLU A 209 7.74 -1.07 -23.55
C GLU A 209 6.22 -0.92 -23.57
N TRP A 210 5.75 0.03 -24.39
CA TRP A 210 4.34 0.27 -24.62
C TRP A 210 4.04 0.19 -26.12
N ASP A 211 3.14 -0.71 -26.52
CA ASP A 211 2.81 -0.95 -27.93
C ASP A 211 1.60 -0.14 -28.43
N GLY A 212 0.93 0.60 -27.53
CA GLY A 212 -0.25 1.41 -27.85
C GLY A 212 -1.59 0.75 -27.54
N GLN A 213 -1.60 -0.47 -27.00
CA GLN A 213 -2.82 -1.21 -26.72
C GLN A 213 -2.66 -2.10 -25.48
N LEU A 214 -3.74 -2.29 -24.74
CA LEU A 214 -3.77 -3.29 -23.67
C LEU A 214 -4.12 -4.63 -24.31
N LEU A 215 -3.24 -5.62 -24.12
CA LEU A 215 -3.39 -6.98 -24.66
C LEU A 215 -4.72 -7.63 -24.27
#